data_AF-A0A2Z4J7M4-F1
#
_entry.id   AF-A0A2Z4J7M4-F1
#
_cell.length_a   1.000
_cell.length_b   1.000
_cell.length_c   1.000
_cell.angle_alpha   90.00
_cell.angle_beta   90.00
_cell.angle_gamma   90.00
#
_symmetry.space_group_name_H-M   'P 1'
#
loop_
_entity.id
_entity.type
_entity.pdbx_description
1 polymer ?
#
loop_
_entity_poly.entity_id
_entity_poly.type
_entity_poly.pdbx_seq_one_letter_code
_entity_poly.pdbx_strand_id
1 'polypeptide(L)'
;MPSVTYDDAPLLADLMPWSVAPPRLGRAWPVAPDPASLAARWAALTKAAGSDRERLFEPTRSRTLHSAVGQLPGQSTGTERLVRATGPGPEPVRVLSAPFDEQWLIPDHRLIDAARPELWRVADDQQVFVVETAAAPGSGEPLLLATSQLPVLRPGRVRPLHRRPGAREPNLAPGLVRYLGSRLGQVPEPLDVLAWIMAAVRASPAGPVVPLTGDPALWAEGVEAGHRTLWLMRRNGDRPKLPGGRRPYVRAPLPARPLTVRYDRDEETLHLDEGRVSPVPPQAWDFTVDGVRVLEQWLTARTDEAEPGTLAAIRPAAWTQAWTSELLELVTVLALLADTARLPDGPTDPVTASDLRTAGVLPVPEGARRPASVLDRQEEGPEGQLALI
;
A
#
# COMPACT_ATOMS: atom_id res chain seq x y z
N MET A 1 -21.23 -22.85 -18.17
CA MET A 1 -22.06 -21.67 -18.47
C MET A 1 -21.23 -20.70 -19.27
N PRO A 2 -21.73 -20.08 -20.35
CA PRO A 2 -20.97 -19.05 -21.02
C PRO A 2 -20.86 -17.86 -20.06
N SER A 3 -19.63 -17.43 -19.81
CA SER A 3 -19.29 -16.23 -19.05
C SER A 3 -20.08 -15.04 -19.58
N VAL A 4 -20.84 -14.37 -18.71
CA VAL A 4 -21.40 -13.06 -19.04
C VAL A 4 -20.20 -12.16 -19.34
N THR A 5 -20.05 -11.79 -20.61
CA THR A 5 -19.02 -10.86 -21.05
C THR A 5 -19.35 -9.51 -20.43
N TYR A 6 -18.53 -9.09 -19.46
CA TYR A 6 -18.50 -7.72 -18.93
C TYR A 6 -17.92 -6.74 -19.97
N ASP A 7 -18.25 -6.92 -21.26
CA ASP A 7 -17.55 -6.31 -22.40
C ASP A 7 -17.64 -4.77 -22.43
N ASP A 8 -18.55 -4.15 -21.68
CA ASP A 8 -18.69 -2.68 -21.60
C ASP A 8 -18.67 -2.14 -20.16
N ALA A 9 -18.12 -2.88 -19.18
CA ALA A 9 -17.84 -2.33 -17.86
C ALA A 9 -16.69 -1.30 -17.94
N PRO A 10 -16.78 -0.15 -17.24
CA PRO A 10 -15.72 0.86 -17.30
C PRO A 10 -14.43 0.36 -16.68
N LEU A 11 -13.30 0.75 -17.27
CA LEU A 11 -11.97 0.48 -16.74
C LEU A 11 -11.75 1.25 -15.44
N LEU A 12 -11.07 0.64 -14.47
CA LEU A 12 -10.59 1.33 -13.28
C LEU A 12 -9.73 2.55 -13.66
N ALA A 13 -8.97 2.44 -14.75
CA ALA A 13 -8.13 3.51 -15.27
C ALA A 13 -8.89 4.73 -15.80
N ASP A 14 -10.19 4.57 -16.07
CA ASP A 14 -11.08 5.66 -16.45
C ASP A 14 -11.82 6.20 -15.23
N LEU A 15 -12.24 5.33 -14.30
CA LEU A 15 -12.92 5.75 -13.06
C LEU A 15 -11.99 6.50 -12.10
N MET A 16 -10.74 6.06 -11.94
CA MET A 16 -9.71 6.69 -11.08
C MET A 16 -8.52 7.16 -11.93
N PRO A 17 -8.65 8.26 -12.67
CA PRO A 17 -7.81 8.54 -13.84
C PRO A 17 -6.32 8.83 -13.54
N TRP A 18 -5.99 9.43 -12.41
CA TRP A 18 -4.61 9.68 -12.01
C TRP A 18 -3.99 8.42 -11.42
N SER A 19 -2.87 7.98 -12.00
CA SER A 19 -2.05 6.92 -11.43
C SER A 19 -0.56 7.21 -11.58
N VAL A 20 0.24 6.65 -10.68
CA VAL A 20 1.69 6.84 -10.62
C VAL A 20 2.35 5.48 -10.40
N ALA A 21 3.54 5.26 -10.99
CA ALA A 21 4.34 4.09 -10.62
C ALA A 21 4.86 4.24 -9.18
N PRO A 22 4.91 3.17 -8.37
CA PRO A 22 5.34 3.27 -6.97
C PRO A 22 6.77 3.84 -6.85
N PRO A 23 7.10 4.49 -5.72
CA PRO A 23 8.46 4.90 -5.41
C PRO A 23 9.45 3.73 -5.55
N ARG A 24 10.69 4.04 -5.93
CA ARG A 24 11.80 3.08 -6.01
C ARG A 24 12.85 3.49 -5.01
N LEU A 25 13.08 2.67 -3.99
CA LEU A 25 14.16 2.91 -3.01
C LEU A 25 15.52 2.70 -3.66
N GLY A 26 15.69 1.57 -4.37
CA GLY A 26 16.93 1.22 -5.08
C GLY A 26 17.99 0.54 -4.21
N ARG A 27 17.72 0.42 -2.91
CA ARG A 27 18.54 -0.19 -1.88
C ARG A 27 17.64 -0.62 -0.72
N ALA A 28 18.03 -1.64 0.04
CA ALA A 28 17.16 -2.23 1.06
C ALA A 28 17.22 -1.50 2.40
N TRP A 29 18.40 -0.97 2.77
CA TRP A 29 18.65 -0.48 4.12
C TRP A 29 17.82 0.74 4.60
N PRO A 30 17.28 1.64 3.74
CA PRO A 30 16.44 2.74 4.19
C PRO A 30 15.07 2.30 4.73
N VAL A 31 14.69 1.03 4.57
CA VAL A 31 13.46 0.43 5.12
C VAL A 31 13.79 -0.66 6.12
N ALA A 32 13.00 -0.74 7.20
CA ALA A 32 13.12 -1.78 8.20
C ALA A 32 11.80 -2.01 8.95
N PRO A 33 11.59 -3.22 9.51
CA PRO A 33 10.43 -3.52 10.35
C PRO A 33 10.47 -2.84 11.73
N ASP A 34 11.54 -2.12 12.06
CA ASP A 34 11.67 -1.34 13.29
C ASP A 34 12.42 -0.01 13.08
N PRO A 35 12.01 1.08 13.76
CA PRO A 35 12.60 2.40 13.54
C PRO A 35 13.98 2.56 14.19
N ALA A 36 14.30 1.78 15.23
CA ALA A 36 15.57 1.87 15.94
C ALA A 36 16.75 1.40 15.06
N SER A 37 16.53 0.36 14.25
CA SER A 37 17.48 -0.09 13.24
C SER A 37 17.75 1.00 12.21
N LEU A 38 16.74 1.74 11.77
CA LEU A 38 16.93 2.85 10.81
C LEU A 38 17.78 3.99 11.39
N ALA A 39 17.53 4.36 12.65
CA ALA A 39 18.35 5.36 13.34
C ALA A 39 19.82 4.88 13.48
N ALA A 40 20.02 3.60 13.83
CA ALA A 40 21.36 3.01 13.94
C ALA A 40 22.07 2.92 12.58
N ARG A 41 21.35 2.56 11.50
CA ARG A 41 21.85 2.55 10.12
C ARG A 41 22.29 3.93 9.66
N TRP A 42 21.47 4.96 9.91
CA TRP A 42 21.84 6.34 9.61
C TRP A 42 23.09 6.77 10.38
N ALA A 43 23.16 6.48 11.68
CA ALA A 43 24.33 6.79 12.50
C ALA A 43 25.59 6.07 12.00
N ALA A 44 25.49 4.82 11.59
CA ALA A 44 26.60 4.08 10.98
C ALA A 44 27.06 4.71 9.66
N LEU A 45 26.12 5.09 8.78
CA LEU A 45 26.43 5.74 7.51
C LEU A 45 27.14 7.09 7.69
N THR A 46 26.65 7.93 8.61
CA THR A 46 27.22 9.26 8.87
C THR A 46 28.57 9.24 9.59
N LYS A 47 28.86 8.18 10.37
CA LYS A 47 30.16 7.98 11.03
C LYS A 47 31.23 7.44 10.07
N ALA A 48 30.83 6.71 9.03
CA ALA A 48 31.76 6.22 8.01
C ALA A 48 32.31 7.36 7.16
N ALA A 49 33.52 7.17 6.62
CA ALA A 49 34.20 8.15 5.76
C ALA A 49 34.72 7.50 4.47
N GLY A 50 34.97 8.32 3.45
CA GLY A 50 35.58 7.88 2.20
C GLY A 50 34.87 6.69 1.55
N SER A 51 35.66 5.71 1.11
CA SER A 51 35.18 4.50 0.44
C SER A 51 34.26 3.63 1.29
N ASP A 52 34.41 3.63 2.62
CA ASP A 52 33.53 2.88 3.50
C ASP A 52 32.12 3.45 3.53
N ARG A 53 31.99 4.79 3.55
CA ARG A 53 30.69 5.46 3.48
C ARG A 53 30.00 5.16 2.14
N GLU A 54 30.76 5.19 1.05
CA GLU A 54 30.24 4.88 -0.28
C GLU A 54 29.79 3.42 -0.38
N ARG A 55 30.60 2.48 0.12
CA ARG A 55 30.23 1.06 0.18
C ARG A 55 28.96 0.83 1.00
N LEU A 56 28.85 1.42 2.19
CA LEU A 56 27.66 1.30 3.05
C LEU A 56 26.42 1.93 2.43
N PHE A 57 26.57 2.99 1.66
CA PHE A 57 25.44 3.68 1.02
C PHE A 57 24.75 2.85 -0.06
N GLU A 58 25.51 2.00 -0.76
CA GLU A 58 25.06 1.25 -1.94
C GLU A 58 24.61 2.21 -3.08
N PRO A 59 25.56 2.89 -3.75
CA PRO A 59 25.23 3.82 -4.83
C PRO A 59 24.60 3.06 -6.00
N THR A 60 23.60 3.70 -6.60
CA THR A 60 22.95 3.24 -7.82
C THR A 60 23.23 4.25 -8.93
N ARG A 61 22.83 3.91 -10.16
CA ARG A 61 22.83 4.87 -11.27
C ARG A 61 22.01 6.15 -10.99
N SER A 62 21.07 6.11 -10.06
CA SER A 62 20.12 7.20 -9.78
C SER A 62 20.49 7.99 -8.53
N ARG A 63 21.16 7.37 -7.55
CA ARG A 63 21.52 7.99 -6.28
C ARG A 63 22.92 7.58 -5.86
N THR A 64 23.72 8.59 -5.52
CA THR A 64 25.08 8.50 -4.99
C THR A 64 25.20 9.47 -3.81
N LEU A 65 26.30 9.38 -3.05
CA LEU A 65 26.60 10.34 -1.98
C LEU A 65 26.66 11.81 -2.46
N HIS A 66 26.85 12.03 -3.77
CA HIS A 66 26.97 13.34 -4.40
C HIS A 66 25.69 13.80 -5.10
N SER A 67 24.61 13.03 -5.01
CA SER A 67 23.33 13.41 -5.60
C SER A 67 22.75 14.63 -4.88
N ALA A 68 22.39 15.65 -5.66
CA ALA A 68 21.68 16.84 -5.18
C ALA A 68 20.21 16.71 -5.58
N VAL A 69 19.32 16.70 -4.61
CA VAL A 69 17.87 16.53 -4.80
C VAL A 69 17.13 17.46 -3.85
N GLY A 70 15.95 17.92 -4.26
CA GLY A 70 15.08 18.68 -3.38
C GLY A 70 14.53 17.82 -2.26
N GLN A 71 13.98 18.50 -1.26
CA GLN A 71 13.34 17.91 -0.10
C GLN A 71 12.14 17.05 -0.51
N LEU A 72 11.86 15.98 0.24
CA LEU A 72 10.61 15.24 0.06
C LEU A 72 9.45 16.11 0.55
N PRO A 73 8.36 16.24 -0.24
CA PRO A 73 7.23 17.05 0.19
C PRO A 73 6.66 16.60 1.54
N GLY A 74 6.45 17.57 2.44
CA GLY A 74 5.95 17.30 3.79
C GLY A 74 6.97 16.72 4.76
N GLN A 75 8.24 16.60 4.37
CA GLN A 75 9.32 16.06 5.21
C GLN A 75 10.33 17.16 5.52
N SER A 76 10.86 17.18 6.75
CA SER A 76 11.92 18.11 7.15
C SER A 76 13.30 17.45 7.04
N THR A 77 13.73 17.14 5.81
CA THR A 77 15.02 16.50 5.53
C THR A 77 16.01 17.43 4.85
N GLY A 78 17.30 17.19 5.05
CA GLY A 78 18.38 17.95 4.40
C GLY A 78 18.41 17.76 2.89
N THR A 79 18.73 18.84 2.16
CA THR A 79 18.88 18.87 0.69
C THR A 79 20.35 18.90 0.25
N GLU A 80 21.28 19.00 1.20
CA GLU A 80 22.71 18.93 0.93
C GLU A 80 23.12 17.53 0.46
N ARG A 81 24.12 17.43 -0.41
CA ARG A 81 24.70 16.12 -0.79
C ARG A 81 25.04 15.29 0.44
N LEU A 82 24.66 14.02 0.41
CA LEU A 82 24.82 13.09 1.54
C LEU A 82 26.28 12.94 1.99
N VAL A 83 27.26 13.14 1.10
CA VAL A 83 28.69 13.17 1.46
C VAL A 83 29.03 14.19 2.57
N ARG A 84 28.27 15.29 2.66
CA ARG A 84 28.41 16.33 3.69
C ARG A 84 27.43 16.16 4.85
N ALA A 85 26.47 15.24 4.75
CA ALA A 85 25.46 15.06 5.78
C ALA A 85 26.10 14.59 7.08
N THR A 86 25.74 15.27 8.17
CA THR A 86 26.14 15.00 9.55
C THR A 86 24.93 15.12 10.46
N GLY A 87 25.02 14.59 11.68
CA GLY A 87 23.95 14.71 12.68
C GLY A 87 22.86 13.62 12.59
N PRO A 88 21.78 13.79 13.36
CA PRO A 88 20.72 12.80 13.45
C PRO A 88 19.98 12.66 12.12
N GLY A 89 19.45 11.46 11.87
CA GLY A 89 18.62 11.20 10.69
C GLY A 89 17.21 11.74 10.88
N PRO A 90 16.43 11.86 9.80
CA PRO A 90 15.02 12.23 9.91
C PRO A 90 14.25 11.13 10.65
N GLU A 91 13.15 11.53 11.30
CA GLU A 91 12.24 10.61 11.94
C GLU A 91 11.67 9.62 10.91
N PRO A 92 11.79 8.29 11.12
CA PRO A 92 11.23 7.33 10.20
C PRO A 92 9.71 7.44 10.11
N VAL A 93 9.17 7.27 8.91
CA VAL A 93 7.72 7.28 8.64
C VAL A 93 7.23 5.88 8.29
N ARG A 94 5.94 5.61 8.56
CA ARG A 94 5.30 4.36 8.16
C ARG A 94 5.04 4.32 6.66
N VAL A 95 5.31 3.17 6.05
CA VAL A 95 5.10 2.89 4.63
C VAL A 95 4.58 1.48 4.43
N LEU A 96 3.84 1.23 3.35
CA LEU A 96 3.50 -0.13 2.93
C LEU A 96 4.65 -0.68 2.06
N SER A 97 5.45 -1.59 2.62
CA SER A 97 6.65 -2.14 1.97
C SER A 97 6.37 -3.40 1.15
N ALA A 98 5.38 -4.18 1.55
CA ALA A 98 4.83 -5.33 0.83
C ALA A 98 3.33 -5.45 1.16
N PRO A 99 2.54 -6.29 0.46
CA PRO A 99 1.14 -6.48 0.80
C PRO A 99 0.94 -6.76 2.31
N PHE A 100 0.18 -5.89 2.97
CA PHE A 100 -0.08 -5.91 4.42
C PHE A 100 1.14 -5.79 5.35
N ASP A 101 2.34 -5.57 4.82
CA ASP A 101 3.56 -5.35 5.59
C ASP A 101 3.89 -3.86 5.65
N GLU A 102 3.32 -3.22 6.67
CA GLU A 102 3.69 -1.86 7.02
C GLU A 102 5.01 -1.85 7.79
N GLN A 103 5.99 -1.15 7.24
CA GLN A 103 7.33 -0.99 7.80
C GLN A 103 7.66 0.49 8.01
N TRP A 104 8.89 0.77 8.41
CA TRP A 104 9.42 2.11 8.57
C TRP A 104 10.36 2.46 7.42
N LEU A 105 10.37 3.71 6.99
CA LEU A 105 11.23 4.27 5.96
C LEU A 105 11.92 5.53 6.50
N ILE A 106 13.21 5.71 6.21
CA ILE A 106 13.88 7.00 6.37
C ILE A 106 13.41 7.91 5.21
N PRO A 107 12.61 8.96 5.48
CA PRO A 107 11.95 9.74 4.42
C PRO A 107 12.89 10.80 3.83
N ASP A 108 14.05 10.39 3.33
CA ASP A 108 15.06 11.27 2.75
C ASP A 108 15.22 11.01 1.25
N HIS A 109 14.98 12.02 0.41
CA HIS A 109 15.02 11.89 -1.04
C HIS A 109 16.37 11.38 -1.55
N ARG A 110 17.46 11.70 -0.85
CA ARG A 110 18.82 11.29 -1.22
C ARG A 110 18.99 9.78 -1.17
N LEU A 111 18.15 9.09 -0.38
CA LEU A 111 18.14 7.64 -0.23
C LEU A 111 17.20 6.92 -1.21
N ILE A 112 16.39 7.65 -1.99
CA ILE A 112 15.32 7.09 -2.81
C ILE A 112 15.59 7.35 -4.30
N ASP A 113 15.82 6.26 -5.03
CA ASP A 113 16.12 6.25 -6.46
C ASP A 113 15.06 6.92 -7.35
N ALA A 114 13.78 6.74 -7.03
CA ALA A 114 12.67 7.46 -7.68
C ALA A 114 11.59 7.74 -6.64
N ALA A 115 11.57 8.96 -6.10
CA ALA A 115 10.76 9.26 -4.91
C ALA A 115 9.26 9.47 -5.19
N ARG A 116 8.89 9.85 -6.41
CA ARG A 116 7.51 10.24 -6.76
C ARG A 116 6.95 11.32 -5.82
N PRO A 117 7.56 12.52 -5.77
CA PRO A 117 7.14 13.61 -4.87
C PRO A 117 5.63 13.88 -4.88
N GLU A 118 4.97 13.69 -6.02
CA GLU A 118 3.53 13.79 -6.18
C GLU A 118 2.70 12.90 -5.23
N LEU A 119 3.20 11.72 -4.84
CA LEU A 119 2.54 10.85 -3.85
C LEU A 119 2.77 11.35 -2.43
N TRP A 120 3.96 11.88 -2.13
CA TRP A 120 4.28 12.48 -0.82
C TRP A 120 3.45 13.73 -0.56
N ARG A 121 3.21 14.54 -1.59
CA ARG A 121 2.41 15.78 -1.47
C ARG A 121 0.98 15.52 -1.00
N VAL A 122 0.38 14.43 -1.47
CA VAL A 122 -1.00 14.08 -1.17
C VAL A 122 -1.12 13.08 -0.02
N ALA A 123 -0.01 12.68 0.60
CA ALA A 123 0.00 11.82 1.78
C ALA A 123 -0.41 12.64 3.01
N ASP A 124 -1.51 12.26 3.63
CA ASP A 124 -2.01 12.74 4.92
C ASP A 124 -2.95 11.70 5.54
N ASP A 125 -3.48 12.00 6.72
CA ASP A 125 -4.34 11.09 7.48
C ASP A 125 -5.70 10.78 6.80
N GLN A 126 -6.08 11.56 5.78
CA GLN A 126 -7.33 11.37 5.03
C GLN A 126 -7.11 10.61 3.72
N GLN A 127 -5.85 10.42 3.30
CA GLN A 127 -5.54 9.78 2.04
C GLN A 127 -5.78 8.27 2.09
N VAL A 128 -6.24 7.72 0.96
CA VAL A 128 -6.25 6.28 0.69
C VAL A 128 -5.52 6.06 -0.62
N PHE A 129 -4.47 5.24 -0.59
CA PHE A 129 -3.77 4.80 -1.78
C PHE A 129 -4.31 3.44 -2.20
N VAL A 130 -4.76 3.36 -3.45
CA VAL A 130 -5.11 2.09 -4.09
C VAL A 130 -3.92 1.60 -4.90
N VAL A 131 -3.51 0.35 -4.68
CA VAL A 131 -2.39 -0.28 -5.40
C VAL A 131 -2.95 -1.42 -6.23
N GLU A 132 -2.77 -1.35 -7.54
CA GLU A 132 -3.08 -2.46 -8.44
C GLU A 132 -2.10 -3.61 -8.23
N THR A 133 -2.62 -4.82 -8.11
CA THR A 133 -1.82 -6.05 -8.03
C THR A 133 -1.64 -6.65 -9.43
N ALA A 134 -0.73 -7.61 -9.56
CA ALA A 134 -0.53 -8.45 -10.74
C ALA A 134 -1.30 -9.78 -10.68
N ALA A 135 -2.36 -9.86 -9.86
CA ALA A 135 -3.16 -11.07 -9.67
C ALA A 135 -3.66 -11.66 -11.00
N ALA A 136 -3.43 -12.95 -11.19
CA ALA A 136 -3.85 -13.65 -12.40
C ALA A 136 -5.39 -13.76 -12.46
N PRO A 137 -6.03 -13.66 -13.65
CA PRO A 137 -7.46 -13.88 -13.80
C PRO A 137 -7.89 -15.24 -13.22
N GLY A 138 -8.90 -15.25 -12.36
CA GLY A 138 -9.41 -16.48 -11.74
C GLY A 138 -8.60 -17.01 -10.56
N SER A 139 -7.48 -16.38 -10.17
CA SER A 139 -6.67 -16.77 -9.00
C SER A 139 -7.42 -16.65 -7.67
N GLY A 140 -8.45 -15.81 -7.61
CA GLY A 140 -9.13 -15.47 -6.37
C GLY A 140 -8.39 -14.45 -5.52
N GLU A 141 -7.20 -14.00 -5.94
CA GLU A 141 -6.43 -12.99 -5.23
C GLU A 141 -7.04 -11.58 -5.36
N PRO A 142 -6.75 -10.66 -4.42
CA PRO A 142 -7.16 -9.27 -4.53
C PRO A 142 -6.54 -8.62 -5.76
N LEU A 143 -7.36 -7.95 -6.58
CA LEU A 143 -6.90 -7.13 -7.72
C LEU A 143 -6.37 -5.75 -7.28
N LEU A 144 -6.79 -5.32 -6.10
CA LEU A 144 -6.48 -4.03 -5.52
C LEU A 144 -6.14 -4.21 -4.04
N LEU A 145 -5.15 -3.47 -3.57
CA LEU A 145 -4.89 -3.22 -2.15
C LEU A 145 -5.25 -1.77 -1.84
N ALA A 146 -5.75 -1.53 -0.63
CA ALA A 146 -5.98 -0.19 -0.12
C ALA A 146 -5.17 0.04 1.15
N THR A 147 -4.48 1.18 1.24
CA THR A 147 -3.67 1.53 2.41
C THR A 147 -3.75 3.02 2.72
N SER A 148 -3.60 3.36 4.00
CA SER A 148 -3.43 4.75 4.43
C SER A 148 -1.94 5.18 4.44
N GLN A 149 -1.01 4.23 4.27
CA GLN A 149 0.42 4.48 4.26
C GLN A 149 0.93 4.69 2.83
N LEU A 150 2.03 5.43 2.66
CA LEU A 150 2.64 5.59 1.34
C LEU A 150 3.12 4.21 0.83
N PRO A 151 2.63 3.74 -0.34
CA PRO A 151 3.00 2.44 -0.87
C PRO A 151 4.36 2.47 -1.58
N VAL A 152 5.34 1.72 -1.09
CA VAL A 152 6.68 1.55 -1.71
C VAL A 152 6.92 0.14 -2.26
N LEU A 153 5.89 -0.72 -2.20
CA LEU A 153 5.84 -2.06 -2.77
C LEU A 153 5.73 -2.08 -4.31
N ARG A 154 6.03 -3.24 -4.90
CA ARG A 154 6.01 -3.52 -6.35
C ARG A 154 5.42 -4.91 -6.61
N PRO A 155 4.87 -5.18 -7.80
CA PRO A 155 4.56 -4.27 -8.91
C PRO A 155 3.19 -3.57 -8.73
N GLY A 156 2.86 -2.64 -9.61
CA GLY A 156 1.53 -2.00 -9.61
C GLY A 156 1.51 -0.55 -10.05
N ARG A 157 0.30 -0.02 -10.29
CA ARG A 157 0.03 1.42 -10.33
C ARG A 157 -0.58 1.83 -8.99
N VAL A 158 -0.15 2.99 -8.49
CA VAL A 158 -0.71 3.62 -7.30
C VAL A 158 -1.72 4.67 -7.76
N ARG A 159 -2.95 4.61 -7.26
CA ARG A 159 -4.05 5.55 -7.48
C ARG A 159 -4.46 6.16 -6.14
N PRO A 160 -3.98 7.37 -5.80
CA PRO A 160 -4.48 8.09 -4.63
C PRO A 160 -5.98 8.37 -4.78
N LEU A 161 -6.76 8.31 -3.70
CA LEU A 161 -8.17 8.68 -3.72
C LEU A 161 -8.35 10.20 -3.86
N HIS A 162 -7.43 10.99 -3.33
CA HIS A 162 -7.48 12.45 -3.38
C HIS A 162 -6.27 13.04 -4.10
N ARG A 163 -6.51 14.00 -5.00
CA ARG A 163 -5.47 14.72 -5.76
C ARG A 163 -4.84 15.86 -4.95
N ARG A 164 -5.45 16.22 -3.82
CA ARG A 164 -4.94 17.20 -2.85
C ARG A 164 -5.11 16.74 -1.41
N PRO A 165 -4.26 17.24 -0.49
CA PRO A 165 -4.43 17.04 0.95
C PRO A 165 -5.77 17.55 1.50
N GLY A 166 -6.22 16.92 2.58
CA GLY A 166 -7.44 17.22 3.32
C GLY A 166 -8.69 16.68 2.61
N ALA A 167 -8.59 15.49 2.01
CA ALA A 167 -9.68 14.86 1.26
C ALA A 167 -10.22 15.71 0.08
N ARG A 168 -9.38 16.57 -0.52
CA ARG A 168 -9.79 17.50 -1.58
C ARG A 168 -9.52 16.96 -2.98
N GLU A 169 -10.37 17.36 -3.93
CA GLU A 169 -10.29 16.97 -5.35
C GLU A 169 -10.15 15.44 -5.52
N PRO A 170 -11.22 14.65 -5.33
CA PRO A 170 -11.16 13.21 -5.47
C PRO A 170 -10.66 12.82 -6.86
N ASN A 171 -9.78 11.82 -6.91
CA ASN A 171 -9.29 11.18 -8.13
C ASN A 171 -10.36 10.24 -8.70
N LEU A 172 -11.49 10.83 -9.07
CA LEU A 172 -12.59 10.16 -9.75
C LEU A 172 -12.81 10.86 -11.11
N ALA A 173 -13.32 10.12 -12.10
CA ALA A 173 -13.70 10.70 -13.38
C ALA A 173 -14.61 11.93 -13.16
N PRO A 174 -14.27 13.11 -13.72
CA PRO A 174 -15.08 14.31 -13.55
C PRO A 174 -16.54 14.05 -13.97
N GLY A 175 -17.49 14.39 -13.10
CA GLY A 175 -18.92 14.16 -13.34
C GLY A 175 -19.44 12.78 -12.94
N LEU A 176 -18.58 11.80 -12.64
CA LEU A 176 -18.99 10.45 -12.24
C LEU A 176 -19.88 10.44 -11.00
N VAL A 177 -19.45 11.10 -9.92
CA VAL A 177 -20.20 11.17 -8.65
C VAL A 177 -21.60 11.75 -8.85
N ARG A 178 -21.71 12.82 -9.66
CA ARG A 178 -23.00 13.44 -10.01
C ARG A 178 -23.87 12.50 -10.85
N TYR A 179 -23.28 11.82 -11.83
CA TYR A 179 -23.98 10.87 -12.68
C TYR A 179 -24.54 9.71 -11.84
N LEU A 180 -23.71 9.08 -11.01
CA LEU A 180 -24.15 8.04 -10.07
C LEU A 180 -25.23 8.57 -9.13
N GLY A 181 -25.08 9.80 -8.63
CA GLY A 181 -26.08 10.42 -7.77
C GLY A 181 -27.46 10.54 -8.42
N SER A 182 -27.51 10.84 -9.71
CA SER A 182 -28.77 10.88 -10.47
C SER A 182 -29.41 9.52 -10.68
N ARG A 183 -28.60 8.45 -10.77
CA ARG A 183 -29.06 7.07 -10.94
C ARG A 183 -29.53 6.46 -9.61
N LEU A 184 -28.76 6.67 -8.55
CA LEU A 184 -28.96 6.08 -7.23
C LEU A 184 -29.93 6.86 -6.34
N GLY A 185 -30.30 8.10 -6.72
CA GLY A 185 -31.15 8.99 -5.93
C GLY A 185 -30.43 9.70 -4.78
N GLN A 186 -29.14 9.43 -4.56
CA GLN A 186 -28.28 10.09 -3.58
C GLN A 186 -26.85 10.24 -4.11
N VAL A 187 -26.21 11.38 -3.87
CA VAL A 187 -24.83 11.62 -4.31
C VAL A 187 -23.87 10.83 -3.41
N PRO A 188 -23.12 9.84 -3.92
CA PRO A 188 -22.20 9.06 -3.09
C PRO A 188 -20.96 9.87 -2.71
N GLU A 189 -20.42 9.64 -1.52
CA GLU A 189 -19.12 10.20 -1.13
C GLU A 189 -17.99 9.54 -1.94
N PRO A 190 -16.82 10.19 -2.12
CA PRO A 190 -15.69 9.58 -2.82
C PRO A 190 -15.24 8.24 -2.23
N LEU A 191 -15.33 8.10 -0.90
CA LEU A 191 -15.00 6.85 -0.21
C LEU A 191 -16.04 5.75 -0.50
N ASP A 192 -17.32 6.09 -0.70
CA ASP A 192 -18.35 5.11 -1.10
C ASP A 192 -18.09 4.60 -2.52
N VAL A 193 -17.69 5.48 -3.43
CA VAL A 193 -17.29 5.06 -4.79
C VAL A 193 -16.07 4.14 -4.73
N LEU A 194 -15.08 4.44 -3.88
CA LEU A 194 -13.95 3.55 -3.68
C LEU A 194 -14.37 2.21 -3.05
N ALA A 195 -15.26 2.22 -2.07
CA ALA A 195 -15.80 1.01 -1.47
C ALA A 195 -16.47 0.12 -2.54
N TRP A 196 -17.34 0.70 -3.38
CA TRP A 196 -17.91 0.00 -4.52
C TRP A 196 -16.84 -0.58 -5.44
N ILE A 197 -15.81 0.20 -5.80
CA ILE A 197 -14.69 -0.27 -6.62
C ILE A 197 -14.04 -1.52 -5.99
N MET A 198 -13.77 -1.51 -4.68
CA MET A 198 -13.14 -2.65 -4.01
C MET A 198 -14.01 -3.92 -4.05
N ALA A 199 -15.34 -3.78 -3.94
CA ALA A 199 -16.26 -4.92 -3.97
C ALA A 199 -16.54 -5.44 -5.40
N ALA A 200 -16.63 -4.52 -6.36
CA ALA A 200 -17.08 -4.82 -7.72
C ALA A 200 -15.94 -5.08 -8.71
N VAL A 201 -14.69 -4.73 -8.41
CA VAL A 201 -13.57 -4.90 -9.35
C VAL A 201 -13.46 -6.33 -9.89
N ARG A 202 -13.23 -6.46 -11.20
CA ARG A 202 -13.00 -7.73 -11.90
C ARG A 202 -11.80 -7.62 -12.81
N ALA A 203 -11.12 -8.75 -13.04
CA ALA A 203 -10.01 -8.82 -13.98
C ALA A 203 -10.56 -8.81 -15.41
N SER A 204 -9.89 -8.11 -16.32
CA SER A 204 -10.14 -8.21 -17.76
C SER A 204 -8.81 -8.17 -18.53
N PRO A 205 -8.78 -8.61 -19.80
CA PRO A 205 -7.58 -8.50 -20.63
C PRO A 205 -7.04 -7.07 -20.80
N ALA A 206 -7.90 -6.05 -20.71
CA ALA A 206 -7.53 -4.64 -20.82
C ALA A 206 -7.08 -4.01 -19.48
N GLY A 207 -7.10 -4.78 -18.39
CA GLY A 207 -6.85 -4.31 -17.03
C GLY A 207 -8.11 -4.44 -16.14
N PRO A 208 -8.04 -4.01 -14.86
CA PRO A 208 -9.19 -4.09 -13.96
C PRO A 208 -10.38 -3.28 -14.47
N VAL A 209 -11.56 -3.90 -14.53
CA VAL A 209 -12.84 -3.26 -14.83
C VAL A 209 -13.69 -3.21 -13.57
N VAL A 210 -14.60 -2.23 -13.50
CA VAL A 210 -15.50 -2.06 -12.36
C VAL A 210 -16.92 -1.98 -12.91
N PRO A 211 -17.68 -3.09 -12.90
CA PRO A 211 -19.11 -3.06 -13.19
C PRO A 211 -19.81 -2.09 -12.23
N LEU A 212 -20.48 -1.09 -12.79
CA LEU A 212 -21.27 -0.12 -12.04
C LEU A 212 -22.75 -0.51 -12.13
N THR A 213 -23.53 -0.09 -11.13
CA THR A 213 -24.98 -0.32 -11.05
C THR A 213 -25.72 1.01 -10.85
N GLY A 214 -26.92 1.12 -11.41
CA GLY A 214 -27.89 2.14 -11.06
C GLY A 214 -28.93 1.68 -10.03
N ASP A 215 -28.88 0.42 -9.59
CA ASP A 215 -29.75 -0.14 -8.55
C ASP A 215 -29.27 0.33 -7.16
N PRO A 216 -30.07 1.14 -6.43
CA PRO A 216 -29.67 1.66 -5.13
C PRO A 216 -29.46 0.60 -4.05
N ALA A 217 -30.20 -0.52 -4.11
CA ALA A 217 -30.11 -1.59 -3.12
C ALA A 217 -28.80 -2.37 -3.30
N LEU A 218 -28.52 -2.77 -4.56
CA LEU A 218 -27.26 -3.44 -4.88
C LEU A 218 -26.06 -2.53 -4.59
N TRP A 219 -26.16 -1.24 -4.94
CA TRP A 219 -25.12 -0.26 -4.61
C TRP A 219 -24.83 -0.22 -3.11
N ALA A 220 -25.86 -0.13 -2.27
CA ALA A 220 -25.69 -0.07 -0.82
C ALA A 220 -25.01 -1.33 -0.26
N GLU A 221 -25.42 -2.53 -0.70
CA GLU A 221 -24.78 -3.79 -0.32
C GLU A 221 -23.29 -3.84 -0.72
N GLY A 222 -22.99 -3.42 -1.95
CA GLY A 222 -21.62 -3.38 -2.45
C GLY A 222 -20.75 -2.35 -1.73
N VAL A 223 -21.30 -1.18 -1.40
CA VAL A 223 -20.62 -0.16 -0.60
C VAL A 223 -20.36 -0.66 0.82
N GLU A 224 -21.29 -1.35 1.47
CA GLU A 224 -21.07 -1.93 2.80
C GLU A 224 -19.94 -2.98 2.78
N ALA A 225 -19.98 -3.92 1.84
CA ALA A 225 -18.92 -4.92 1.66
C ALA A 225 -17.56 -4.27 1.33
N GLY A 226 -17.60 -3.22 0.51
CA GLY A 226 -16.44 -2.42 0.14
C GLY A 226 -15.80 -1.69 1.33
N HIS A 227 -16.61 -1.05 2.17
CA HIS A 227 -16.14 -0.38 3.39
C HIS A 227 -15.53 -1.37 4.37
N ARG A 228 -16.14 -2.56 4.53
CA ARG A 228 -15.54 -3.64 5.32
C ARG A 228 -14.17 -4.05 4.77
N THR A 229 -14.04 -4.19 3.45
CA THR A 229 -12.77 -4.51 2.78
C THR A 229 -11.72 -3.41 3.00
N LEU A 230 -12.11 -2.14 2.83
CA LEU A 230 -11.24 -0.99 3.04
C LEU A 230 -10.75 -0.90 4.49
N TRP A 231 -11.63 -1.10 5.46
CA TRP A 231 -11.27 -1.12 6.88
C TRP A 231 -10.24 -2.22 7.19
N LEU A 232 -10.47 -3.45 6.72
CA LEU A 232 -9.55 -4.56 6.90
C LEU A 232 -8.19 -4.32 6.25
N MET A 233 -8.15 -3.83 5.01
CA MET A 233 -6.89 -3.58 4.29
C MET A 233 -6.10 -2.40 4.85
N ARG A 234 -6.79 -1.33 5.26
CA ARG A 234 -6.16 -0.13 5.82
C ARG A 234 -5.77 -0.28 7.28
N ARG A 235 -6.33 -1.27 7.98
CA ARG A 235 -6.04 -1.60 9.39
C ARG A 235 -6.18 -0.38 10.31
N ASN A 236 -7.13 0.50 10.00
CA ASN A 236 -7.34 1.74 10.74
C ASN A 236 -8.53 1.64 11.70
N GLY A 237 -8.52 2.43 12.76
CA GLY A 237 -9.56 2.41 13.77
C GLY A 237 -9.53 1.16 14.64
N ASP A 238 -10.70 0.60 14.93
CA ASP A 238 -10.82 -0.56 15.82
C ASP A 238 -10.20 -1.82 15.21
N ARG A 239 -9.48 -2.58 16.03
CA ARG A 239 -8.86 -3.84 15.58
C ARG A 239 -9.94 -4.90 15.31
N PRO A 240 -9.90 -5.57 14.15
CA PRO A 240 -10.82 -6.66 13.86
C PRO A 240 -10.68 -7.82 14.85
N LYS A 241 -11.75 -8.57 15.01
CA LYS A 241 -11.80 -9.78 15.84
C LYS A 241 -12.38 -10.92 15.03
N LEU A 242 -11.76 -12.10 15.13
CA LEU A 242 -12.33 -13.31 14.56
C LEU A 242 -13.63 -13.70 15.30
N PRO A 243 -14.67 -14.15 14.57
CA PRO A 243 -15.90 -14.63 15.18
C PRO A 243 -15.65 -15.88 16.05
N GLY A 244 -16.60 -16.17 16.95
CA GLY A 244 -16.56 -17.41 17.75
C GLY A 244 -15.42 -17.49 18.77
N GLY A 245 -14.81 -16.36 19.16
CA GLY A 245 -13.73 -16.35 20.16
C GLY A 245 -12.39 -16.89 19.68
N ARG A 246 -12.22 -17.06 18.36
CA ARG A 246 -11.04 -17.66 17.73
C ARG A 246 -9.84 -16.71 17.62
N ARG A 247 -9.59 -15.88 18.64
CA ARG A 247 -8.50 -14.91 18.62
C ARG A 247 -7.14 -15.63 18.55
N PRO A 248 -6.23 -15.27 17.62
CA PRO A 248 -4.88 -15.84 17.58
C PRO A 248 -4.08 -15.48 18.82
N TYR A 249 -3.33 -16.44 19.38
CA TYR A 249 -2.45 -16.24 20.53
C TYR A 249 -1.12 -16.98 20.35
N VAL A 250 -0.08 -16.46 21.01
CA VAL A 250 1.20 -17.17 21.17
C VAL A 250 1.00 -18.30 22.19
N ARG A 251 1.07 -19.55 21.73
CA ARG A 251 0.95 -20.77 22.55
C ARG A 251 2.30 -21.27 23.07
N ALA A 252 3.37 -20.95 22.35
CA ALA A 252 4.75 -21.15 22.80
C ALA A 252 5.58 -19.91 22.39
N PRO A 253 6.46 -19.39 23.27
CA PRO A 253 7.23 -18.18 23.01
C PRO A 253 7.96 -18.24 21.67
N LEU A 254 7.92 -17.13 20.93
CA LEU A 254 8.61 -17.05 19.64
C LEU A 254 10.11 -16.86 19.89
N PRO A 255 10.98 -17.65 19.21
CA PRO A 255 12.42 -17.49 19.34
C PRO A 255 12.85 -16.12 18.83
N ALA A 256 14.03 -15.66 19.24
CA ALA A 256 14.57 -14.37 18.84
C ALA A 256 14.63 -14.19 17.31
N ARG A 257 14.95 -15.28 16.60
CA ARG A 257 15.05 -15.34 15.14
C ARG A 257 14.65 -16.73 14.67
N PRO A 258 13.36 -16.94 14.34
CA PRO A 258 12.95 -18.21 13.78
C PRO A 258 13.59 -18.45 12.42
N LEU A 259 14.13 -19.64 12.20
CA LEU A 259 14.75 -20.04 10.92
C LEU A 259 13.80 -20.86 10.05
N THR A 260 12.86 -21.57 10.66
CA THR A 260 11.88 -22.40 9.96
C THR A 260 10.46 -21.92 10.24
N VAL A 261 9.65 -21.90 9.18
CA VAL A 261 8.21 -21.64 9.24
C VAL A 261 7.49 -22.90 8.76
N ARG A 262 6.64 -23.47 9.61
CA ARG A 262 5.80 -24.63 9.26
C ARG A 262 4.36 -24.33 9.67
N TYR A 263 3.41 -24.60 8.79
CA TYR A 263 2.00 -24.52 9.13
C TYR A 263 1.39 -25.92 9.27
N ASP A 264 0.72 -26.14 10.39
CA ASP A 264 -0.06 -27.33 10.68
C ASP A 264 -1.54 -27.02 10.45
N ARG A 265 -2.11 -27.57 9.38
CA ARG A 265 -3.47 -27.24 8.95
C ARG A 265 -4.53 -27.88 9.85
N ASP A 266 -4.26 -29.08 10.37
CA ASP A 266 -5.21 -29.81 11.21
C ASP A 266 -5.28 -29.18 12.61
N GLU A 267 -4.15 -28.71 13.13
CA GLU A 267 -4.08 -27.97 14.40
C GLU A 267 -4.33 -26.46 14.26
N GLU A 268 -4.49 -25.95 13.04
CA GLU A 268 -4.50 -24.51 12.72
C GLU A 268 -3.37 -23.74 13.43
N THR A 269 -2.15 -24.27 13.34
CA THR A 269 -1.02 -23.81 14.14
C THR A 269 0.14 -23.40 13.25
N LEU A 270 0.59 -22.17 13.42
CA LEU A 270 1.82 -21.66 12.80
C LEU A 270 3.00 -21.91 13.75
N HIS A 271 3.94 -22.72 13.29
CA HIS A 271 5.20 -23.00 13.96
C HIS A 271 6.31 -22.09 13.43
N LEU A 272 7.05 -21.50 14.36
CA LEU A 272 8.21 -20.65 14.14
C LEU A 272 9.35 -21.26 14.97
N ASP A 273 10.03 -22.26 14.41
CA ASP A 273 10.81 -23.26 15.17
C ASP A 273 10.01 -23.82 16.37
N GLU A 274 10.50 -23.63 17.59
CA GLU A 274 9.84 -24.03 18.85
C GLU A 274 8.66 -23.12 19.24
N GLY A 275 8.56 -21.95 18.60
CA GLY A 275 7.47 -20.99 18.81
C GLY A 275 6.17 -21.43 18.13
N ARG A 276 5.03 -21.09 18.73
CA ARG A 276 3.71 -21.48 18.21
C ARG A 276 2.69 -20.37 18.32
N VAL A 277 1.94 -20.14 17.24
CA VAL A 277 0.77 -19.25 17.19
C VAL A 277 -0.45 -20.07 16.79
N SER A 278 -1.53 -19.99 17.57
CA SER A 278 -2.78 -20.70 17.30
C SER A 278 -3.98 -20.05 18.00
N PRO A 279 -5.17 -20.04 17.37
CA PRO A 279 -5.46 -20.55 16.02
C PRO A 279 -4.98 -19.60 14.93
N VAL A 280 -4.56 -20.16 13.80
CA VAL A 280 -4.29 -19.49 12.52
C VAL A 280 -5.17 -20.17 11.48
N PRO A 281 -6.32 -19.58 11.11
CA PRO A 281 -7.22 -20.22 10.14
C PRO A 281 -6.52 -20.52 8.81
N PRO A 282 -6.80 -21.65 8.13
CA PRO A 282 -6.13 -22.02 6.89
C PRO A 282 -6.19 -20.93 5.82
N GLN A 283 -7.32 -20.24 5.71
CA GLN A 283 -7.50 -19.17 4.74
C GLN A 283 -6.60 -17.94 4.98
N ALA A 284 -6.14 -17.70 6.22
CA ALA A 284 -5.13 -16.69 6.49
C ALA A 284 -3.73 -17.15 6.05
N TRP A 285 -3.43 -18.43 6.24
CA TRP A 285 -2.18 -19.04 5.79
C TRP A 285 -2.09 -19.10 4.26
N ASP A 286 -3.16 -19.47 3.59
CA ASP A 286 -3.19 -19.60 2.12
C ASP A 286 -3.37 -18.27 1.39
N PHE A 287 -3.55 -17.17 2.13
CA PHE A 287 -3.77 -15.86 1.52
C PHE A 287 -2.53 -15.41 0.73
N THR A 288 -2.72 -15.24 -0.57
CA THR A 288 -1.68 -14.82 -1.50
C THR A 288 -2.01 -13.49 -2.16
N VAL A 289 -0.96 -12.75 -2.50
CA VAL A 289 -1.02 -11.58 -3.38
C VAL A 289 0.12 -11.72 -4.37
N ASP A 290 -0.20 -11.66 -5.66
CA ASP A 290 0.74 -11.85 -6.77
C ASP A 290 1.44 -13.21 -6.70
N GLY A 291 0.71 -14.26 -6.29
CA GLY A 291 1.22 -15.61 -6.13
C GLY A 291 2.17 -15.80 -4.94
N VAL A 292 2.38 -14.78 -4.10
CA VAL A 292 3.23 -14.84 -2.91
C VAL A 292 2.36 -14.91 -1.66
N ARG A 293 2.67 -15.86 -0.78
CA ARG A 293 1.98 -16.02 0.52
C ARG A 293 2.33 -14.85 1.44
N VAL A 294 1.32 -14.12 1.89
CA VAL A 294 1.51 -12.87 2.65
C VAL A 294 2.19 -13.13 4.00
N LEU A 295 1.75 -14.13 4.76
CA LEU A 295 2.34 -14.44 6.07
C LEU A 295 3.82 -14.85 5.97
N GLU A 296 4.18 -15.65 4.96
CA GLU A 296 5.58 -16.03 4.73
C GLU A 296 6.43 -14.81 4.39
N GLN A 297 5.98 -13.99 3.43
CA GLN A 297 6.71 -12.78 3.04
C GLN A 297 6.92 -11.83 4.22
N TRP A 298 5.90 -11.65 5.06
CA TRP A 298 5.96 -10.81 6.24
C TRP A 298 6.96 -11.33 7.30
N LEU A 299 7.04 -12.66 7.47
CA LEU A 299 8.00 -13.32 8.36
C LEU A 299 9.42 -13.20 7.82
N THR A 300 9.63 -13.54 6.55
CA THR A 300 10.89 -13.44 5.81
C THR A 300 11.51 -12.04 5.97
N ALA A 301 10.72 -10.98 5.82
CA ALA A 301 11.19 -9.60 6.00
C ALA A 301 11.80 -9.29 7.40
N ARG A 302 11.48 -10.09 8.42
CA ARG A 302 11.96 -9.96 9.81
C ARG A 302 13.06 -10.96 10.15
N THR A 303 13.13 -12.09 9.46
CA THR A 303 14.02 -13.20 9.80
C THR A 303 15.22 -13.32 8.87
N ASP A 304 15.08 -12.95 7.60
CA ASP A 304 16.11 -13.14 6.58
C ASP A 304 17.46 -12.58 6.98
N GLU A 305 18.50 -13.36 6.71
CA GLU A 305 19.87 -12.95 6.97
C GLU A 305 20.31 -11.89 5.96
N ALA A 306 20.76 -10.75 6.50
CA ALA A 306 21.40 -9.71 5.71
C ALA A 306 22.91 -9.91 5.71
N GLU A 307 23.56 -9.54 4.60
CA GLU A 307 25.00 -9.67 4.41
C GLU A 307 25.78 -8.93 5.52
N PRO A 308 26.68 -9.62 6.26
CA PRO A 308 27.48 -9.01 7.31
C PRO A 308 28.27 -7.79 6.82
N GLY A 309 28.30 -6.72 7.62
CA GLY A 309 29.04 -5.49 7.29
C GLY A 309 28.31 -4.52 6.35
N THR A 310 27.04 -4.81 6.00
CA THR A 310 26.11 -3.87 5.35
C THR A 310 25.26 -3.12 6.37
N LEU A 311 24.60 -2.03 5.94
CA LEU A 311 23.62 -1.35 6.80
C LEU A 311 22.38 -2.23 7.05
N ALA A 312 21.96 -3.04 6.08
CA ALA A 312 20.82 -3.95 6.25
C ALA A 312 21.04 -4.99 7.38
N ALA A 313 22.29 -5.37 7.65
CA ALA A 313 22.64 -6.25 8.76
C ALA A 313 22.44 -5.64 10.16
N ILE A 314 22.30 -4.31 10.26
CA ILE A 314 21.88 -3.64 11.49
C ILE A 314 20.37 -3.88 11.64
N ARG A 315 20.03 -4.76 12.58
CA ARG A 315 18.66 -5.23 12.85
C ARG A 315 18.49 -5.55 14.34
N PRO A 316 17.26 -5.74 14.84
CA PRO A 316 17.03 -6.11 16.24
C PRO A 316 17.73 -7.43 16.60
N ALA A 317 18.23 -7.50 17.83
CA ALA A 317 18.88 -8.69 18.36
C ALA A 317 17.85 -9.81 18.68
N ALA A 318 16.61 -9.43 18.98
CA ALA A 318 15.54 -10.34 19.38
C ALA A 318 14.20 -9.98 18.72
N TRP A 319 13.31 -10.97 18.67
CA TRP A 319 11.92 -10.82 18.28
C TRP A 319 11.20 -9.83 19.20
N THR A 320 10.53 -8.84 18.61
CA THR A 320 9.91 -7.76 19.38
C THR A 320 8.44 -8.05 19.70
N GLN A 321 7.93 -7.50 20.80
CA GLN A 321 6.49 -7.57 21.13
C GLN A 321 5.62 -6.90 20.06
N ALA A 322 6.13 -5.84 19.42
CA ALA A 322 5.46 -5.17 18.32
C ALA A 322 5.22 -6.13 17.15
N TRP A 323 6.23 -6.91 16.76
CA TRP A 323 6.10 -7.92 15.70
C TRP A 323 5.10 -9.01 16.07
N THR A 324 5.09 -9.49 17.31
CA THR A 324 4.04 -10.42 17.77
C THR A 324 2.65 -9.80 17.59
N SER A 325 2.47 -8.54 18.02
CA SER A 325 1.17 -7.86 17.93
C SER A 325 0.72 -7.68 16.47
N GLU A 326 1.64 -7.29 15.59
CA GLU A 326 1.41 -7.16 14.15
C GLU A 326 1.07 -8.51 13.52
N LEU A 327 1.76 -9.60 13.87
CA LEU A 327 1.50 -10.94 13.34
C LEU A 327 0.09 -11.42 13.71
N LEU A 328 -0.32 -11.29 14.98
CA LEU A 328 -1.64 -11.73 15.42
C LEU A 328 -2.78 -10.91 14.76
N GLU A 329 -2.54 -9.61 14.55
CA GLU A 329 -3.47 -8.74 13.82
C GLU A 329 -3.52 -9.13 12.34
N LEU A 330 -2.37 -9.37 11.71
CA LEU A 330 -2.28 -9.76 10.31
C LEU A 330 -3.02 -11.08 10.05
N VAL A 331 -2.80 -12.10 10.88
CA VAL A 331 -3.55 -13.37 10.81
C VAL A 331 -5.07 -13.12 10.85
N THR A 332 -5.52 -12.24 11.75
CA THR A 332 -6.94 -11.90 11.89
C THR A 332 -7.48 -11.19 10.65
N VAL A 333 -6.75 -10.21 10.13
CA VAL A 333 -7.12 -9.44 8.93
C VAL A 333 -7.22 -10.36 7.70
N LEU A 334 -6.22 -11.21 7.47
CA LEU A 334 -6.19 -12.10 6.32
C LEU A 334 -7.32 -13.13 6.36
N ALA A 335 -7.61 -13.69 7.54
CA ALA A 335 -8.75 -14.60 7.70
C ALA A 335 -10.08 -13.91 7.37
N LEU A 336 -10.31 -12.70 7.86
CA LEU A 336 -11.55 -11.96 7.59
C LEU A 336 -11.67 -11.49 6.14
N LEU A 337 -10.55 -11.14 5.49
CA LEU A 337 -10.54 -10.79 4.07
C LEU A 337 -10.87 -12.01 3.20
N ALA A 338 -10.32 -13.18 3.51
CA ALA A 338 -10.63 -14.41 2.80
C ALA A 338 -12.11 -14.81 2.93
N ASP A 339 -12.74 -14.47 4.05
CA ASP A 339 -14.17 -14.75 4.31
C ASP A 339 -15.11 -13.64 3.78
N THR A 340 -14.58 -12.59 3.13
CA THR A 340 -15.42 -11.50 2.62
C THR A 340 -16.20 -11.95 1.38
N ALA A 341 -17.54 -11.82 1.44
CA ALA A 341 -18.43 -12.20 0.36
C ALA A 341 -18.15 -11.38 -0.91
N ARG A 342 -18.13 -12.05 -2.06
CA ARG A 342 -18.07 -11.38 -3.36
C ARG A 342 -19.48 -10.99 -3.79
N LEU A 343 -19.60 -9.80 -4.39
CA LEU A 343 -20.82 -9.42 -5.08
C LEU A 343 -21.17 -10.44 -6.17
N PRO A 344 -22.48 -10.66 -6.45
CA PRO A 344 -22.93 -11.58 -7.49
C PRO A 344 -22.35 -11.24 -8.87
N ASP A 345 -22.41 -12.23 -9.77
CA ASP A 345 -21.96 -12.06 -11.15
C ASP A 345 -22.94 -11.17 -11.93
N GLY A 346 -22.49 -9.96 -12.26
CA GLY A 346 -23.25 -8.98 -13.04
C GLY A 346 -24.12 -8.07 -12.17
N PRO A 347 -24.01 -6.75 -12.31
CA PRO A 347 -24.90 -5.83 -11.60
C PRO A 347 -26.31 -5.86 -12.20
N THR A 348 -27.33 -5.74 -11.35
CA THR A 348 -28.66 -5.28 -11.77
C THR A 348 -28.55 -3.82 -12.25
N ASP A 349 -29.39 -3.43 -13.21
CA ASP A 349 -29.35 -2.08 -13.83
C ASP A 349 -27.91 -1.58 -14.17
N PRO A 350 -27.19 -2.26 -15.07
CA PRO A 350 -25.79 -1.96 -15.33
C PRO A 350 -25.59 -0.52 -15.82
N VAL A 351 -24.56 0.14 -15.29
CA VAL A 351 -24.04 1.41 -15.82
C VAL A 351 -22.79 1.09 -16.63
N THR A 352 -22.88 1.31 -17.94
CA THR A 352 -21.83 0.92 -18.91
C THR A 352 -20.86 2.06 -19.22
N ALA A 353 -19.72 1.74 -19.81
CA ALA A 353 -18.81 2.76 -20.32
C ALA A 353 -19.47 3.59 -21.44
N SER A 354 -20.36 3.00 -22.25
CA SER A 354 -21.17 3.74 -23.23
C SER A 354 -22.11 4.77 -22.58
N ASP A 355 -22.76 4.41 -21.47
CA ASP A 355 -23.61 5.34 -20.72
C ASP A 355 -22.80 6.53 -20.19
N LEU A 356 -21.61 6.26 -19.65
CA LEU A 356 -20.71 7.31 -19.16
C LEU A 356 -20.19 8.22 -20.28
N ARG A 357 -19.97 7.69 -21.50
CA ARG A 357 -19.64 8.51 -22.68
C ARG A 357 -20.81 9.40 -23.08
N THR A 358 -22.02 8.83 -23.12
CA THR A 358 -23.26 9.56 -23.45
C THR A 358 -23.52 10.69 -22.44
N ALA A 359 -23.21 10.46 -21.16
CA ALA A 359 -23.32 11.45 -20.09
C ALA A 359 -22.17 12.48 -20.05
N GLY A 360 -21.17 12.37 -20.94
CA GLY A 360 -20.00 13.25 -20.96
C GLY A 360 -19.03 13.08 -19.79
N VAL A 361 -19.09 11.93 -19.09
CA VAL A 361 -18.13 11.56 -18.03
C VAL A 361 -16.85 10.99 -18.66
N LEU A 362 -16.99 10.24 -19.76
CA LEU A 362 -15.88 9.69 -20.53
C LEU A 362 -15.82 10.29 -21.95
N PRO A 363 -14.63 10.43 -22.56
CA PRO A 363 -13.32 10.19 -21.96
C PRO A 363 -12.94 11.27 -20.94
N VAL A 364 -12.15 10.89 -19.92
CA VAL A 364 -11.65 11.85 -18.93
C VAL A 364 -10.69 12.86 -19.57
N PRO A 365 -10.72 14.13 -19.16
CA PRO A 365 -9.77 15.14 -19.64
C PRO A 365 -8.34 14.79 -19.19
N GLU A 366 -7.34 15.12 -20.01
CA GLU A 366 -5.94 14.77 -19.73
C GLU A 366 -5.45 15.29 -18.37
N GLY A 367 -5.90 16.48 -17.97
CA GLY A 367 -5.59 17.06 -16.66
C GLY A 367 -6.08 16.24 -15.46
N ALA A 368 -7.10 15.39 -15.62
CA ALA A 368 -7.57 14.50 -14.55
C ALA A 368 -6.64 13.28 -14.37
N ARG A 369 -5.81 12.94 -15.36
CA ARG A 369 -4.84 11.84 -15.29
C ARG A 369 -3.52 12.22 -14.61
N ARG A 370 -3.42 13.46 -14.12
CA ARG A 370 -2.22 14.06 -13.53
C ARG A 370 -2.48 14.49 -12.07
N PRO A 371 -1.44 14.69 -11.24
CA PRO A 371 -1.61 15.36 -9.94
C PRO A 371 -2.28 16.73 -10.10
N ALA A 372 -2.83 17.30 -9.02
CA ALA A 372 -3.36 18.66 -9.04
C ALA A 372 -2.26 19.68 -9.36
N SER A 373 -2.59 20.71 -10.13
CA SER A 373 -1.63 21.71 -10.64
C SER A 373 -1.22 22.77 -9.61
N VAL A 374 -1.99 22.94 -8.54
CA VAL A 374 -1.71 23.93 -7.49
C VAL A 374 -1.30 23.18 -6.23
N LEU A 375 -0.05 23.39 -5.82
CA LEU A 375 0.52 22.80 -4.63
C LEU A 375 0.80 23.92 -3.64
N ASP A 376 0.14 23.90 -2.49
CA ASP A 376 0.15 24.98 -1.49
C ASP A 376 1.41 24.97 -0.61
N ARG A 377 2.39 24.07 -0.85
CA ARG A 377 3.57 23.89 0.00
C ARG A 377 4.84 24.38 -0.71
N GLN A 378 5.58 25.22 0.00
CA GLN A 378 6.93 25.62 -0.38
C GLN A 378 7.88 24.42 -0.18
N GLU A 379 8.60 24.05 -1.23
CA GLU A 379 9.53 22.92 -1.23
C GLU A 379 10.96 23.43 -1.43
N GLU A 380 11.88 23.01 -0.57
CA GLU A 380 13.30 23.31 -0.74
C GLU A 380 13.89 22.46 -1.87
N GLY A 381 14.46 23.12 -2.86
CA GLY A 381 15.17 22.50 -3.97
C GLY A 381 16.54 21.97 -3.57
N PRO A 382 17.27 21.35 -4.52
CA PRO A 382 18.59 20.80 -4.26
C PRO A 382 19.53 21.86 -3.68
N GLU A 383 20.31 21.50 -2.65
CA GLU A 383 21.32 22.39 -2.06
C GLU A 383 20.75 23.72 -1.52
N GLY A 384 19.57 23.70 -0.90
CA GLY A 384 18.98 24.90 -0.30
C GLY A 384 18.38 25.90 -1.30
N GLN A 385 18.25 25.52 -2.57
CA GLN A 385 17.64 26.38 -3.58
C GLN A 385 16.14 26.51 -3.29
N LEU A 386 15.68 27.68 -2.86
CA LEU A 386 14.24 27.93 -2.79
C LEU A 386 13.67 27.95 -4.20
N ALA A 387 12.82 26.99 -4.54
CA ALA A 387 12.02 27.07 -5.75
C ALA A 387 11.02 28.23 -5.56
N LEU A 388 11.15 29.29 -6.35
CA LEU A 388 10.05 30.22 -6.57
C LEU A 388 8.98 29.42 -7.33
N ILE A 389 7.95 28.95 -6.61
CA ILE A 389 6.75 28.35 -7.22
C ILE A 389 5.84 29.47 -7.70
#